data_AF-A0A975AXT4-F1
#
_entry.id   AF-A0A975AXT4-F1
#
_cell.length_a   1.000
_cell.length_b   1.000
_cell.length_c   1.000
_cell.angle_alpha   90.00
_cell.angle_beta   90.00
_cell.angle_gamma   90.00
#
_symmetry.space_group_name_H-M   'P 1'
#
loop_
_entity.id
_entity.type
_entity.pdbx_description
1 polymer ?
#
loop_
_entity_poly.entity_id
_entity_poly.type
_entity_poly.pdbx_seq_one_letter_code
_entity_poly.pdbx_strand_id
1 'polypeptide(L)' 'MNEELNFEENMDRLEKIVSALEKGNLTLDESFRLFKEGLDVSKKLEEILNDIEGKITILINGKEEIPFDFQEEKDV' A
#
# COMPACT_ATOMS: atom_id res chain seq x y z
N MET A 1 -10.39 9.07 12.57
CA MET A 1 -9.45 9.40 11.48
C MET A 1 -10.17 9.09 10.18
N ASN A 2 -10.01 9.93 9.15
CA ASN A 2 -10.60 9.69 7.84
C ASN A 2 -9.75 8.65 7.10
N GLU A 3 -10.35 7.57 6.60
CA GLU A 3 -9.64 6.48 5.88
C GLU A 3 -8.94 7.01 4.61
N GLU A 4 -9.58 7.97 3.93
CA GLU A 4 -9.01 8.66 2.77
C GLU A 4 -7.76 9.47 3.13
N LEU A 5 -7.78 10.21 4.25
CA LEU A 5 -6.59 10.92 4.73
C LEU A 5 -5.46 9.96 5.11
N ASN A 6 -5.80 8.80 5.71
CA ASN A 6 -4.79 7.81 6.08
C ASN A 6 -4.17 7.16 4.83
N PHE A 7 -4.97 6.92 3.78
CA PHE A 7 -4.48 6.43 2.50
C PHE A 7 -3.51 7.44 1.86
N GLU A 8 -3.92 8.70 1.72
CA GLU A 8 -3.08 9.75 1.12
C GLU A 8 -1.76 9.94 1.88
N GLU A 9 -1.80 9.92 3.22
CA GLU A 9 -0.59 10.02 4.06
C GLU A 9 0.36 8.83 3.85
N ASN A 10 -0.16 7.60 3.79
CA ASN A 10 0.67 6.42 3.53
C ASN A 10 1.22 6.43 2.10
N MET A 11 0.44 6.91 1.12
CA MET A 11 0.87 7.00 -0.28
C MET A 11 2.00 8.02 -0.45
N ASP A 12 1.85 9.24 0.10
CA ASP A 12 2.91 10.25 0.12
C ASP A 12 4.17 9.75 0.84
N ARG A 13 4.01 8.96 1.91
CA ARG A 13 5.15 8.33 2.58
C ARG A 13 5.85 7.32 1.68
N LEU A 14 5.10 6.46 0.99
CA LEU A 14 5.66 5.45 0.09
C LEU A 14 6.42 6.10 -1.07
N GLU A 15 5.86 7.14 -1.69
CA GLU A 15 6.53 7.90 -2.76
C GLU A 15 7.84 8.51 -2.29
N LYS A 16 7.87 9.08 -1.08
CA LYS A 16 9.11 9.62 -0.48
C LYS A 16 10.16 8.53 -0.25
N ILE A 17 9.74 7.33 0.17
CA ILE A 17 10.64 6.18 0.36
C ILE A 17 11.23 5.76 -0.99
N VAL A 18 10.39 5.58 -2.01
CA VAL A 18 10.83 5.20 -3.37
C VAL A 18 11.80 6.24 -3.91
N SER A 19 11.45 7.53 -3.85
CA SER A 19 12.31 8.62 -4.32
C SER A 19 13.66 8.65 -3.59
N ALA A 20 13.69 8.35 -2.29
CA ALA A 20 14.94 8.28 -1.52
C ALA A 20 15.81 7.09 -1.95
N LEU A 21 15.21 5.92 -2.17
CA LEU A 21 15.90 4.73 -2.64
C LEU A 21 16.47 4.92 -4.07
N GLU A 22 15.72 5.55 -4.97
CA GLU A 22 16.15 5.84 -6.35
C GLU A 22 17.31 6.83 -6.43
N LYS A 23 17.39 7.81 -5.52
CA LYS A 23 18.50 8.78 -5.46
C LYS A 23 19.84 8.12 -5.16
N GLY A 24 19.85 6.95 -4.52
CA GLY A 24 21.05 6.13 -4.32
C GLY A 24 22.15 6.75 -3.45
N ASN A 25 21.87 7.84 -2.71
CA ASN A 25 22.85 8.50 -1.83
C ASN A 25 22.79 8.01 -0.37
N LEU A 26 22.32 6.78 -0.17
CA LEU A 26 22.04 6.19 1.13
C LEU A 26 23.13 5.17 1.49
N THR A 27 23.41 5.03 2.77
CA THR A 27 24.17 3.89 3.28
C THR A 27 23.36 2.59 3.14
N LEU A 28 24.04 1.45 3.28
CA LEU A 28 23.39 0.14 3.23
C LEU A 28 22.32 -0.01 4.31
N ASP A 29 22.62 0.44 5.54
CA ASP A 29 21.69 0.36 6.67
C ASP A 29 20.47 1.25 6.47
N GLU A 30 20.64 2.46 5.92
CA GLU A 30 19.54 3.36 5.58
C GLU A 30 18.66 2.78 4.47
N SER A 31 19.28 2.26 3.41
CA SER A 31 18.59 1.58 2.32
C SER A 31 17.74 0.41 2.81
N PHE A 32 18.30 -0.42 3.70
CA PHE A 32 17.59 -1.57 4.28
C PHE A 32 16.43 -1.15 5.19
N ARG A 33 16.60 -0.08 5.98
CA ARG A 33 15.52 0.47 6.81
C ARG A 33 14.38 1.03 5.96
N LEU A 34 14.70 1.84 4.95
CA LEU A 34 13.70 2.41 4.04
C LEU A 34 12.98 1.34 3.24
N PHE A 35 13.68 0.28 2.82
CA PHE A 35 13.06 -0.86 2.15
C PHE A 35 12.03 -1.57 3.05
N LYS A 36 12.41 -1.90 4.30
CA LYS A 36 11.47 -2.49 5.26
C LYS A 36 10.26 -1.60 5.51
N GLU A 37 10.49 -0.30 5.69
CA GLU A 37 9.42 0.66 5.88
C GLU A 37 8.50 0.72 4.65
N GLY A 38 9.06 0.72 3.44
CA GLY A 38 8.29 0.69 2.20
C GLY A 38 7.39 -0.55 2.09
N LEU A 39 7.90 -1.73 2.49
CA LEU A 39 7.08 -2.96 2.55
C LEU A 39 5.91 -2.82 3.54
N ASP A 40 6.17 -2.27 4.73
CA ASP A 40 5.13 -2.11 5.75
C ASP A 40 4.07 -1.08 5.32
N VAL A 41 4.48 0.01 4.68
CA VAL A 41 3.57 1.03 4.13
C VAL A 41 2.75 0.46 2.98
N SER A 42 3.36 -0.30 2.07
CA SER A 42 2.66 -0.97 0.97
C SER A 42 1.56 -1.90 1.46
N LYS A 43 1.82 -2.70 2.50
CA LYS A 43 0.82 -3.58 3.10
C LYS A 43 -0.37 -2.83 3.69
N LYS A 44 -0.11 -1.70 4.34
CA LYS A 44 -1.19 -0.86 4.89
C LYS A 44 -2.08 -0.29 3.79
N LEU A 45 -1.49 0.14 2.68
CA LEU A 45 -2.26 0.63 1.52
C LEU A 45 -3.16 -0.49 0.96
N GLU A 46 -2.62 -1.70 0.84
CA GLU A 46 -3.38 -2.89 0.43
C GLU A 46 -4.54 -3.19 1.39
N GLU A 47 -4.31 -3.16 2.71
CA GLU A 47 -5.36 -3.34 3.74
C GLU A 47 -6.47 -2.30 3.62
N ILE A 48 -6.13 -1.03 3.40
CA ILE A 48 -7.11 0.05 3.23
C ILE A 48 -7.96 -0.18 1.96
N LEU A 49 -7.33 -0.56 0.85
CA LEU A 49 -8.05 -0.83 -0.40
C LEU A 49 -9.00 -2.02 -0.26
N ASN A 50 -8.54 -3.10 0.39
CA ASN A 50 -9.37 -4.28 0.67
C ASN A 50 -10.60 -3.95 1.51
N ASP A 51 -10.44 -3.13 2.55
CA ASP A 51 -11.55 -2.72 3.41
C ASP A 51 -12.58 -1.84 2.65
N ILE A 52 -12.10 -0.92 1.80
CA ILE A 52 -12.97 -0.11 0.94
C ILE A 52 -13.72 -0.99 -0.06
N GLU A 53 -13.05 -1.97 -0.68
CA GLU A 53 -13.70 -2.90 -1.59
C GLU A 53 -14.78 -3.71 -0.87
N GLY A 54 -14.48 -4.28 0.29
CA GLY A 54 -15.46 -5.03 1.10
C GLY A 54 -16.72 -4.20 1.37
N LYS A 55 -16.55 -2.93 1.75
CA LYS A 55 -17.66 -1.97 1.92
C LYS A 55 -18.46 -1.77 0.62
N ILE A 56 -17.78 -1.60 -0.53
CA ILE A 56 -18.42 -1.46 -1.84
C ILE A 56 -19.19 -2.73 -2.23
N THR A 57 -18.61 -3.91 -2.04
CA THR A 57 -19.23 -5.20 -2.34
C THR A 57 -20.53 -5.37 -1.56
N ILE A 58 -20.52 -5.07 -0.25
CA ILE A 58 -21.71 -5.14 0.59
C ILE A 58 -22.82 -4.21 0.06
N LEU A 59 -22.46 -2.98 -0.34
CA LEU A 59 -23.40 -2.00 -0.89
C LEU A 59 -24.03 -2.46 -2.22
N ILE A 60 -23.24 -3.07 -3.11
CA ILE A 60 -23.71 -3.50 -4.44
C ILE A 60 -24.50 -4.81 -4.38
N ASN A 61 -24.01 -5.80 -3.62
CA ASN A 61 -24.52 -7.18 -3.69
C ASN A 61 -25.37 -7.59 -2.49
N GLY A 62 -25.41 -6.80 -1.41
CA GLY A 62 -26.12 -7.16 -0.18
C GLY A 62 -25.63 -8.47 0.48
N LYS A 63 -24.43 -8.94 0.10
CA LYS A 63 -23.75 -10.15 0.60
C LYS A 63 -22.25 -9.87 0.79
N GLU A 64 -21.63 -10.67 1.66
CA GLU A 64 -20.29 -10.50 2.25
C GLU A 64 -19.13 -10.25 1.29
N GLU A 65 -18.06 -9.67 1.87
CA GLU A 65 -16.84 -9.11 1.24
C GLU A 65 -16.21 -10.01 0.17
N ILE A 66 -15.87 -9.40 -0.97
CA ILE A 66 -15.01 -9.99 -2.00
C ILE A 66 -13.64 -9.29 -1.88
N PRO A 67 -12.55 -10.01 -1.57
CA PRO A 67 -11.21 -9.41 -1.46
C PRO A 67 -10.63 -9.00 -2.82
N PHE A 68 -9.75 -7.99 -2.82
CA PHE A 68 -8.94 -7.59 -3.99
C PHE A 68 -7.88 -8.66 -4.25
N ASP A 69 -7.96 -9.38 -5.36
CA ASP A 69 -6.92 -10.33 -5.78
C ASP A 69 -5.89 -9.58 -6.64
N PHE A 70 -4.81 -9.09 -5.99
CA PHE A 70 -3.61 -8.66 -6.72
C PHE A 70 -2.94 -9.90 -7.31
N GLN A 71 -3.36 -10.29 -8.51
CA GLN A 71 -2.57 -11.21 -9.31
C GLN A 71 -1.35 -10.43 -9.80
N GLU A 72 -0.21 -10.59 -9.12
CA GLU A 72 1.09 -10.30 -9.74
C GLU A 72 1.12 -11.08 -11.06
N GLU A 73 0.92 -10.39 -12.18
CA GLU A 73 1.34 -10.91 -13.48
C GLU A 73 2.85 -11.13 -13.34
N LYS A 74 3.25 -12.38 -13.13
CA LYS A 74 4.62 -12.80 -13.33
C LYS A 74 4.87 -12.66 -14.83
N ASP A 75 5.37 -11.50 -15.24
CA ASP A 75 6.00 -11.33 -16.53
C ASP A 75 7.09 -12.41 -16.65
N VAL A 76 6.83 -13.36 -17.55
CA VAL A 76 7.72 -14.47 -17.95
C VAL A 76 8.85 -13.95 -18.82
#